data_AF-A0A430DG29-F1
#
_entry.id   AF-A0A430DG29-F1
#
_cell.length_a   1.000
_cell.length_b   1.000
_cell.length_c   1.000
_cell.angle_alpha   90.00
_cell.angle_beta   90.00
_cell.angle_gamma   90.00
#
_symmetry.space_group_name_H-M   'P 1'
#
loop_
_entity.id
_entity.type
_entity.pdbx_description
1 polymer ?
#
loop_
_entity_poly.entity_id
_entity_poly.type
_entity_poly.pdbx_seq_one_letter_code
_entity_poly.pdbx_strand_id
1 'polypeptide(L)' 'MTRLLEFGLLLSAAGYTLIMLWMVWFTFAFFGFDAGYADLLTAIVLIAMALSPVPVWMYCIRRANALRRGERPRI' A
#
# COMPACT_ATOMS: atom_id res chain seq x y z
N MET A 1 -18.29 -17.41 -0.90
CA MET A 1 -17.79 -16.37 -1.85
C MET A 1 -17.17 -15.16 -1.16
N THR A 2 -17.78 -14.60 -0.11
CA THR A 2 -17.28 -13.41 0.61
C THR A 2 -15.87 -13.57 1.21
N ARG A 3 -15.52 -14.73 1.77
CA ARG A 3 -14.17 -14.96 2.33
C ARG A 3 -13.06 -14.99 1.30
N LEU A 4 -13.29 -15.58 0.11
CA LEU A 4 -12.30 -15.59 -0.98
C LEU A 4 -12.01 -14.17 -1.48
N LEU A 5 -13.04 -13.31 -1.50
CA LEU A 5 -12.90 -11.92 -1.91
C LEU A 5 -12.16 -11.09 -0.85
N GLU A 6 -12.45 -11.32 0.45
CA GLU A 6 -11.67 -10.75 1.57
C GLU A 6 -10.20 -11.18 1.50
N PHE A 7 -9.93 -12.47 1.30
CA PHE A 7 -8.56 -12.97 1.15
C PHE A 7 -7.87 -12.38 -0.08
N GLY A 8 -8.57 -12.24 -1.21
CA GLY A 8 -8.02 -11.62 -2.42
C GLY A 8 -7.67 -10.14 -2.23
N LEU A 9 -8.52 -9.38 -1.52
CA LEU A 9 -8.28 -7.97 -1.19
C LEU A 9 -7.13 -7.79 -0.19
N LEU A 10 -7.03 -8.66 0.81
CA LEU A 10 -5.93 -8.64 1.77
C LEU A 10 -4.61 -9.08 1.12
N LEU A 11 -4.64 -10.10 0.26
CA LEU A 11 -3.47 -10.58 -0.47
C LEU A 11 -2.96 -9.53 -1.46
N SER A 12 -3.85 -8.84 -2.18
CA SER A 12 -3.45 -7.76 -3.09
C SER A 12 -2.92 -6.55 -2.34
N ALA A 13 -3.52 -6.19 -1.19
CA ALA A 13 -3.00 -5.14 -0.32
C ALA A 13 -1.63 -5.51 0.26
N ALA A 14 -1.45 -6.75 0.72
CA ALA A 14 -0.17 -7.26 1.21
C ALA A 14 0.90 -7.29 0.10
N GLY A 15 0.54 -7.75 -1.11
CA GLY A 15 1.41 -7.73 -2.28
C GLY A 15 1.84 -6.31 -2.66
N TYR A 16 0.90 -5.36 -2.65
CA TYR A 16 1.19 -3.95 -2.91
C TYR A 16 2.13 -3.35 -1.85
N THR A 17 1.90 -3.62 -0.55
CA THR A 17 2.81 -3.18 0.52
C THR A 17 4.21 -3.76 0.35
N LEU A 18 4.32 -5.05 -0.04
CA LEU A 18 5.59 -5.73 -0.22
C LEU A 18 6.38 -5.14 -1.39
N ILE A 19 5.71 -4.86 -2.52
CA ILE A 19 6.32 -4.22 -3.68
C ILE A 19 6.82 -2.82 -3.32
N MET A 20 6.01 -2.02 -2.60
CA MET A 20 6.41 -0.68 -2.18
C MET A 20 7.61 -0.70 -1.22
N LEU A 21 7.61 -1.60 -0.23
CA LEU A 21 8.74 -1.81 0.67
C LEU A 21 10.00 -2.22 -0.11
N TRP A 22 9.86 -3.12 -1.08
CA TRP A 22 10.96 -3.56 -1.92
C TRP A 22 11.51 -2.41 -2.78
N MET A 23 10.64 -1.57 -3.36
CA MET A 23 11.09 -0.40 -4.12
C MET A 23 11.84 0.60 -3.24
N VAL A 24 11.32 0.92 -2.05
CA VAL A 24 12.00 1.82 -1.11
C VAL A 24 13.36 1.25 -0.69
N TRP A 25 13.41 -0.04 -0.34
CA TRP A 25 14.65 -0.71 0.01
C TRP A 25 15.65 -0.71 -1.15
N PHE A 26 15.20 -1.01 -2.37
CA PHE A 26 16.02 -0.98 -3.58
C PHE A 26 16.61 0.42 -3.82
N THR A 27 15.80 1.47 -3.66
CA THR A 27 16.26 2.84 -3.78
C THR A 27 17.37 3.14 -2.78
N PHE A 28 17.23 2.74 -1.51
CA PHE A 28 18.31 2.91 -0.52
C PHE A 28 19.54 2.07 -0.83
N ALA A 29 19.36 0.84 -1.31
CA ALA A 29 20.46 -0.09 -1.59
C ALA A 29 21.32 0.37 -2.79
N PHE A 30 20.72 0.96 -3.82
CA PHE A 30 21.42 1.38 -5.04
C PHE A 30 21.91 2.82 -5.01
N PHE A 31 21.12 3.74 -4.45
CA PHE A 31 21.48 5.16 -4.40
C PHE A 31 22.22 5.54 -3.11
N GLY A 32 22.22 4.67 -2.11
CA GLY A 32 22.82 4.93 -0.80
C GLY A 32 22.00 5.91 0.04
N PHE A 33 22.30 5.96 1.34
CA PHE A 33 21.63 6.88 2.26
C PHE A 33 21.93 8.35 1.91
N ASP A 34 23.14 8.66 1.42
CA ASP A 34 23.52 10.04 1.12
C ASP A 34 22.73 10.68 -0.05
N ALA A 35 22.39 9.91 -1.10
CA ALA A 35 21.62 10.46 -2.22
C ALA A 35 20.12 10.63 -1.91
N GLY A 36 19.58 9.81 -0.99
CA GLY A 36 18.15 9.82 -0.63
C GLY A 36 17.74 10.99 0.27
N TYR A 37 18.66 11.52 1.09
CA TYR A 37 18.41 12.65 2.01
C TYR A 37 19.05 13.97 1.56
N ALA A 38 19.95 13.96 0.57
CA ALA A 38 20.56 15.17 0.04
C ALA A 38 19.54 16.11 -0.65
N ASP A 39 18.42 15.56 -1.13
CA ASP A 39 17.37 16.34 -1.77
C ASP A 39 16.03 16.09 -1.05
N LEU A 40 15.46 17.17 -0.51
CA LEU A 40 14.23 17.17 0.30
C LEU A 40 13.06 16.54 -0.49
N LEU A 41 13.09 16.70 -1.82
CA LEU A 41 12.07 16.20 -2.71
C LEU A 41 12.07 14.67 -2.78
N THR A 42 13.24 14.02 -2.85
CA THR A 42 13.36 12.56 -2.83
C THR A 42 12.88 11.97 -1.51
N ALA A 43 13.17 12.62 -0.38
CA ALA A 43 12.68 12.21 0.92
C ALA A 43 11.14 12.30 1.01
N ILE A 44 10.54 13.39 0.52
CA ILE A 44 9.08 13.56 0.47
C ILE A 44 8.43 12.48 -0.42
N VAL A 45 9.02 12.19 -1.59
CA VAL A 45 8.52 11.15 -2.50
C VAL A 45 8.60 9.76 -1.85
N LEU A 46 9.70 9.43 -1.15
CA LEU A 46 9.83 8.17 -0.42
C LEU A 46 8.80 8.04 0.71
N ILE A 47 8.56 9.11 1.47
CA ILE A 47 7.53 9.14 2.52
C ILE A 47 6.14 8.99 1.90
N ALA A 48 5.85 9.68 0.79
CA ALA A 48 4.57 9.57 0.09
C ALA A 48 4.36 8.15 -0.47
N MET A 49 5.41 7.53 -1.02
CA MET A 49 5.37 6.13 -1.47
C MET A 49 5.15 5.16 -0.32
N ALA A 50 5.82 5.36 0.82
CA ALA A 50 5.65 4.54 2.01
C ALA A 50 4.26 4.71 2.66
N LEU A 51 3.65 5.88 2.54
CA LEU A 51 2.28 6.15 3.02
C LEU A 51 1.21 5.70 2.03
N SER A 52 1.52 5.55 0.74
CA SER A 52 0.58 5.09 -0.31
C SER A 52 -0.18 3.80 -0.01
N PRO A 53 0.34 2.80 0.74
CA PRO A 53 -0.40 1.58 1.05
C PRO A 53 -1.46 1.78 2.13
N VAL A 54 -1.33 2.81 2.97
CA VAL A 54 -2.27 3.11 4.07
C VAL A 54 -3.68 3.41 3.54
N PRO A 55 -3.90 4.32 2.55
CA PRO A 55 -5.23 4.56 2.00
C PRO A 55 -5.78 3.33 1.26
N VAL A 56 -4.94 2.53 0.61
CA VAL A 56 -5.34 1.27 -0.04
C VAL A 56 -5.84 0.28 1.02
N TRP A 57 -5.12 0.14 2.13
CA TRP A 57 -5.52 -0.72 3.24
C TRP A 57 -6.82 -0.26 3.90
N MET A 58 -6.97 1.04 4.14
CA MET A 58 -8.22 1.64 4.63
C MET A 58 -9.39 1.38 3.67
N TYR A 59 -9.17 1.52 2.36
CA TYR A 59 -10.18 1.23 1.36
C TYR A 59 -10.59 -0.25 1.38
N CYS A 60 -9.62 -1.17 1.43
CA CYS A 60 -9.87 -2.61 1.51
C CYS A 60 -10.65 -2.99 2.78
N ILE A 61 -10.29 -2.45 3.94
CA ILE A 61 -11.03 -2.68 5.21
C ILE A 61 -12.44 -2.12 5.11
N ARG A 62 -12.61 -0.88 4.64
CA ARG A 62 -13.93 -0.25 4.49
C ARG A 62 -14.82 -1.07 3.56
N ARG A 63 -14.27 -1.54 2.43
CA ARG A 63 -15.00 -2.36 1.46
C ARG A 63 -15.32 -3.76 2.00
N ALA A 64 -14.41 -4.40 2.73
CA ALA A 64 -14.67 -5.67 3.40
C ALA A 64 -15.78 -5.52 4.46
N ASN A 65 -15.77 -4.43 5.24
CA ASN A 65 -16.80 -4.13 6.22
C ASN A 65 -18.16 -3.82 5.57
N ALA A 66 -18.20 -3.10 4.45
CA ALA A 66 -19.44 -2.86 3.69
C ALA A 66 -20.05 -4.17 3.16
N LEU A 67 -19.21 -5.06 2.62
CA LEU A 67 -19.63 -6.40 2.19
C LEU A 67 -20.18 -7.26 3.35
N ARG A 68 -19.59 -7.16 4.55
CA ARG A 68 -20.10 -7.83 5.76
C ARG A 68 -21.45 -7.29 6.23
N ARG A 69 -21.74 -6.01 6.00
CA ARG A 69 -23.02 -5.38 6.34
C ARG A 69 -24.14 -5.70 5.33
N GLY A 70 -23.86 -6.45 4.28
CA GLY A 70 -24.84 -6.78 3.24
C GLY A 70 -25.15 -5.61 2.29
N GLU A 71 -24.40 -4.52 2.38
CA GLU A 71 -24.50 -3.42 1.43
C GLU A 71 -23.92 -3.88 0.09
N ARG A 72 -24.78 -4.09 -0.91
CA ARG A 72 -24.32 -4.43 -2.27
C ARG A 72 -23.41 -3.30 -2.77
N PRO A 73 -22.23 -3.61 -3.31
CA PRO A 73 -21.32 -2.59 -3.80
C PRO A 73 -21.98 -1.85 -4.97
N ARG A 74 -22.25 -0.56 -4.78
CA ARG A 74 -22.50 0.35 -5.90
C ARG A 74 -21.15 0.63 -6.54
N ILE A 75 -20.98 0.07 -7.72
CA ILE A 75 -19.85 0.25 -8.62
C ILE A 75 -19.85 1.71 -9.10
#